data_AF-A0A957JCH4-F1
#
_entry.id   AF-A0A957JCH4-F1
#
_cell.length_a   1.000
_cell.length_b   1.000
_cell.length_c   1.000
_cell.angle_alpha   90.00
_cell.angle_beta   90.00
_cell.angle_gamma   90.00
#
_symmetry.space_group_name_H-M   'P 1'
#
loop_
_entity.id
_entity.type
_entity.pdbx_description
1 polymer ?
#
loop_
_entity_poly.entity_id
_entity_poly.type
_entity_poly.pdbx_seq_one_letter_code
_entity_poly.pdbx_strand_id
1 'polypeptide(L)'
;MFNLQPHISQLTPAPPRDPAAETTPRAKLAAILGIKDRPVIPVAAQLLSRQDEGSYFEEKYSLDAGEGVQIPLYLLIPKAAAPYAPILAFHGHGPGVGPILGHY
;
A
#
# COMPACT_ATOMS: atom_id res chain seq x y z
N MET A 1 27.99 -1.65 -0.04
CA MET A 1 27.72 -3.10 0.03
C MET A 1 26.80 -3.31 1.23
N PHE A 2 25.48 -3.33 1.01
CA PHE A 2 24.50 -3.48 2.09
C PHE A 2 24.32 -4.97 2.38
N ASN A 3 24.77 -5.40 3.56
CA ASN A 3 24.61 -6.76 4.02
C ASN A 3 23.17 -6.91 4.54
N LEU A 4 22.29 -7.51 3.74
CA LEU A 4 20.97 -7.90 4.20
C LEU A 4 21.12 -8.88 5.37
N GLN A 5 20.31 -8.65 6.39
CA GLN A 5 20.33 -9.34 7.67
C GLN A 5 20.36 -10.90 7.55
N PRO A 6 21.23 -11.61 8.30
CA PRO A 6 21.46 -13.07 8.18
C PRO A 6 20.30 -13.96 8.67
N HIS A 7 19.24 -13.38 9.23
CA HIS A 7 18.16 -14.12 9.90
C HIS A 7 17.00 -14.56 8.97
N ILE A 8 17.00 -14.20 7.69
CA ILE A 8 15.98 -14.66 6.74
C ILE A 8 16.06 -16.19 6.50
N SER A 9 17.24 -16.79 6.66
CA SER A 9 17.45 -18.23 6.48
C SER A 9 16.77 -19.11 7.54
N GLN A 10 16.24 -18.52 8.62
CA GLN A 10 15.53 -19.23 9.69
C GLN A 10 14.00 -19.14 9.59
N LEU A 11 13.47 -18.59 8.50
CA LEU A 11 12.06 -18.79 8.18
C LEU A 11 11.87 -20.29 7.91
N THR A 12 11.27 -20.99 8.88
CA THR A 12 10.92 -22.41 8.79
C THR A 12 10.41 -22.75 7.38
N PRO A 13 10.86 -23.85 6.75
CA PRO A 13 10.26 -24.27 5.49
C PRO A 13 8.75 -24.38 5.71
N ALA A 14 7.98 -23.75 4.82
CA ALA A 14 6.53 -23.79 4.90
C ALA A 14 6.11 -25.27 5.03
N PRO A 15 5.24 -25.63 5.99
CA PRO A 15 4.83 -27.02 6.15
C PRO A 15 4.27 -27.55 4.82
N PRO A 16 4.44 -28.86 4.54
CA PRO A 16 3.92 -29.46 3.32
C PRO A 16 2.44 -29.13 3.18
N ARG A 17 2.07 -28.59 2.01
CA ARG A 17 0.71 -28.16 1.74
C ARG A 17 -0.19 -29.39 1.72
N ASP A 18 -1.08 -29.49 2.71
CA ASP A 18 -2.14 -30.48 2.72
C ASP A 18 -3.06 -30.26 1.50
N PRO A 19 -3.13 -31.21 0.54
CA PRO A 19 -3.99 -31.10 -0.62
C PRO A 19 -5.49 -31.16 -0.25
N ALA A 20 -5.84 -31.65 0.95
CA ALA A 20 -7.22 -31.77 1.42
C ALA A 20 -7.76 -30.51 2.12
N ALA A 21 -6.92 -29.51 2.42
CA ALA A 21 -7.36 -28.24 2.96
C ALA A 21 -7.86 -27.31 1.82
N GLU A 22 -9.09 -27.52 1.36
CA GLU A 22 -9.74 -26.88 0.20
C GLU A 22 -10.00 -25.35 0.29
N THR A 23 -9.28 -24.62 1.13
CA THR A 23 -9.28 -23.15 1.10
C THR A 23 -7.86 -22.62 1.03
N THR A 24 -7.55 -21.92 -0.06
CA THR A 24 -6.24 -21.28 -0.23
C THR A 24 -5.96 -20.33 0.96
N PRO A 25 -4.70 -20.18 1.41
CA PRO A 25 -4.36 -19.22 2.46
C PRO A 25 -4.91 -17.81 2.22
N ARG A 26 -5.02 -17.39 0.95
CA ARG A 26 -5.64 -16.13 0.53
C ARG A 26 -7.14 -16.08 0.84
N ALA A 27 -7.89 -17.16 0.57
CA ALA A 27 -9.32 -17.22 0.88
C ALA A 27 -9.59 -17.18 2.39
N LYS A 28 -8.77 -17.90 3.18
CA LYS A 28 -8.85 -17.85 4.65
C LYS A 28 -8.53 -16.44 5.17
N LEU A 29 -7.48 -15.82 4.67
CA LEU A 29 -7.11 -14.45 5.05
C LEU A 29 -8.22 -13.45 4.72
N ALA A 30 -8.82 -13.54 3.53
CA ALA A 30 -9.92 -12.67 3.14
C ALA A 30 -11.15 -12.83 4.04
N ALA A 31 -11.45 -14.05 4.47
CA ALA A 31 -12.53 -14.32 5.42
C ALA A 31 -12.22 -13.77 6.82
N ILE A 32 -11.00 -13.96 7.33
CA ILE A 32 -10.56 -13.44 8.64
C ILE A 32 -10.60 -11.90 8.66
N LEU A 33 -10.17 -11.26 7.58
CA LEU A 33 -10.21 -9.80 7.44
C LEU A 33 -11.61 -9.25 7.16
N GLY A 34 -12.62 -10.11 6.96
CA GLY A 34 -13.98 -9.68 6.64
C GLY A 34 -14.14 -9.04 5.26
N ILE A 35 -13.17 -9.21 4.35
CA ILE A 35 -13.16 -8.58 3.02
C ILE A 35 -13.65 -9.50 1.89
N LYS A 36 -13.91 -10.78 2.19
CA LYS A 36 -14.27 -11.80 1.18
C LYS A 36 -15.47 -11.40 0.32
N ASP A 37 -16.52 -10.88 0.96
CA ASP A 37 -17.80 -10.55 0.32
C ASP A 37 -18.05 -9.03 0.28
N ARG A 38 -17.00 -8.22 0.48
CA ARG A 38 -17.11 -6.76 0.45
C ARG A 38 -17.41 -6.29 -0.98
N PRO A 39 -18.41 -5.41 -1.20
CA PRO A 39 -18.71 -4.93 -2.53
C PRO A 39 -17.51 -4.17 -3.11
N VAL A 40 -17.18 -4.48 -4.36
CA VAL A 40 -16.21 -3.68 -5.12
C VAL A 40 -16.89 -2.39 -5.52
N ILE A 41 -16.41 -1.28 -4.96
CA ILE A 41 -16.86 0.06 -5.34
C ILE A 41 -15.97 0.62 -6.45
N PRO A 42 -16.51 1.42 -7.38
CA PRO A 42 -15.69 2.18 -8.31
C PRO A 42 -14.72 3.07 -7.54
N VAL A 43 -13.44 3.04 -7.92
CA VAL A 43 -12.42 3.90 -7.33
C VAL A 43 -12.74 5.35 -7.69
N ALA A 44 -13.06 6.15 -6.68
CA ALA A 44 -13.24 7.59 -6.81
C ALA A 44 -12.18 8.30 -5.98
N ALA A 45 -11.36 9.11 -6.64
CA ALA A 45 -10.34 9.94 -6.01
C ALA A 45 -10.54 11.40 -6.40
N GLN A 46 -10.56 12.28 -5.40
CA GLN A 46 -10.64 13.73 -5.59
C GLN A 46 -9.29 14.36 -5.30
N LEU A 47 -8.70 15.07 -6.28
CA LEU A 47 -7.51 15.87 -6.04
C LEU A 47 -7.85 17.03 -5.09
N LEU A 48 -7.14 17.11 -3.97
CA LEU A 48 -7.31 18.15 -2.95
C LEU A 48 -6.25 19.25 -3.09
N SER A 49 -5.01 18.88 -3.39
CA SER A 49 -3.92 19.82 -3.59
C SER A 49 -2.84 19.23 -4.50
N ARG A 50 -2.12 20.11 -5.21
CA ARG A 50 -0.92 19.79 -5.98
C ARG A 50 0.15 20.83 -5.69
N GLN A 51 1.35 20.38 -5.38
CA GLN A 51 2.52 21.20 -5.08
C GLN A 51 3.67 20.82 -6.01
N ASP A 52 4.46 21.81 -6.41
CA ASP A 52 5.67 21.61 -7.21
C ASP A 52 6.89 21.60 -6.29
N GLU A 53 7.51 20.43 -6.14
CA GLU A 53 8.67 20.20 -5.26
C GLU A 53 9.99 20.22 -6.08
N GLY A 54 9.98 20.94 -7.20
CA GLY A 54 11.11 21.06 -8.12
C GLY A 54 11.24 19.84 -9.04
N SER A 55 11.68 18.70 -8.49
CA SER A 55 11.97 17.48 -9.28
C SER A 55 10.76 16.57 -9.48
N TYR A 56 9.71 16.75 -8.68
CA TYR A 56 8.46 16.00 -8.73
C TYR A 56 7.27 16.90 -8.36
N PHE A 57 6.06 16.39 -8.56
CA PHE A 57 4.85 16.97 -8.01
C PHE A 57 4.38 16.16 -6.82
N GLU A 58 4.06 16.82 -5.71
CA GLU A 58 3.29 16.21 -4.63
C GLU A 58 1.80 16.47 -4.89
N GLU A 59 1.00 15.41 -4.99
CA GLU A 59 -0.45 15.51 -5.06
C GLU A 59 -1.09 14.85 -3.85
N LYS A 60 -2.06 15.52 -3.24
CA LYS A 60 -2.90 14.98 -2.18
C LYS A 60 -4.30 14.70 -2.71
N TYR A 61 -4.79 13.50 -2.46
CA TYR A 61 -6.11 13.03 -2.86
C TYR A 61 -6.97 12.64 -1.65
N SER A 62 -8.28 12.82 -1.75
CA SER A 62 -9.28 12.11 -0.96
C SER A 62 -9.73 10.89 -1.75
N LEU A 63 -9.56 9.69 -1.20
CA LEU A 63 -9.95 8.42 -1.80
C LEU A 63 -11.15 7.85 -1.05
N ASP A 64 -12.19 7.47 -1.77
CA ASP A 64 -13.32 6.72 -1.21
C ASP A 64 -12.88 5.26 -0.97
N ALA A 65 -12.77 4.88 0.32
CA ALA A 65 -12.42 3.53 0.74
C ALA A 65 -13.66 2.65 1.03
N GLY A 66 -14.85 3.17 0.69
CA GLY A 66 -16.14 2.56 0.92
C GLY A 66 -16.72 2.85 2.30
N GLU A 67 -17.99 2.49 2.48
CA GLU A 67 -18.71 2.64 3.76
C GLU A 67 -18.71 4.08 4.29
N GLY A 68 -18.66 5.07 3.39
CA GLY A 68 -18.62 6.49 3.73
C GLY A 68 -17.28 6.97 4.29
N VAL A 69 -16.22 6.15 4.19
CA VAL A 69 -14.89 6.47 4.68
C VAL A 69 -14.04 7.09 3.57
N GLN A 70 -13.56 8.31 3.81
CA GLN A 70 -12.59 9.00 2.96
C GLN A 70 -11.19 8.88 3.58
N ILE A 71 -10.22 8.41 2.81
CA ILE A 71 -8.82 8.32 3.25
C ILE A 71 -7.91 9.24 2.43
N PRO A 72 -6.94 9.91 3.06
CA PRO A 72 -5.96 10.69 2.32
C PRO A 72 -4.96 9.77 1.63
N LEU A 73 -4.65 10.05 0.36
CA LEU A 73 -3.58 9.43 -0.41
C LEU A 73 -2.65 10.52 -0.95
N TYR A 74 -1.34 10.26 -0.93
CA TYR A 74 -0.34 11.17 -1.47
C TYR A 74 0.37 10.49 -2.63
N LEU A 75 0.55 11.21 -3.74
CA LEU A 75 1.33 10.77 -4.89
C LEU A 75 2.54 11.69 -5.08
N LEU A 76 3.72 11.08 -5.17
CA LEU A 76 4.96 11.75 -5.54
C LEU A 76 5.25 11.41 -7.00
N ILE A 77 4.96 12.34 -7.90
CA ILE A 77 4.99 12.10 -9.35
C ILE A 77 6.24 12.75 -9.96
N PRO A 78 7.23 11.98 -10.43
CA PRO A 78 8.41 12.56 -11.05
C PRO A 78 8.03 13.30 -12.34
N LYS A 79 8.74 14.38 -12.66
CA LYS A 79 8.54 15.15 -13.90
C LYS A 79 9.19 14.50 -15.15
N ALA A 80 9.76 13.31 -14.98
CA ALA A 80 10.31 12.53 -16.08
C ALA A 80 9.19 11.97 -16.98
N ALA A 81 9.53 11.55 -18.20
CA ALA A 81 8.57 10.91 -19.08
C ALA A 81 8.15 9.52 -18.55
N ALA A 82 6.86 9.21 -18.70
CA ALA A 82 6.28 7.90 -18.41
C ALA A 82 6.83 6.79 -19.35
N PRO A 83 6.72 5.49 -19.00
CA PRO A 83 5.99 4.92 -17.86
C PRO A 83 6.71 5.03 -16.52
N TYR A 84 5.93 5.13 -15.43
CA TYR A 84 6.45 5.12 -14.06
C TYR A 84 6.39 3.71 -13.46
N ALA A 85 7.28 3.43 -12.51
CA ALA A 85 7.18 2.27 -11.61
C ALA A 85 6.45 2.70 -10.32
N PRO A 86 5.18 2.31 -10.10
CA PRO A 86 4.47 2.71 -8.90
C PRO A 86 5.01 1.98 -7.67
N ILE A 87 5.22 2.72 -6.58
CA ILE A 87 5.62 2.19 -5.28
C ILE A 87 4.54 2.57 -4.27
N LEU A 88 4.02 1.58 -3.55
CA LEU A 88 3.11 1.79 -2.44
C LEU A 88 3.89 1.79 -1.13
N ALA A 89 3.93 2.93 -0.45
CA ALA A 89 4.60 3.10 0.83
C ALA A 89 3.57 3.23 1.96
N PHE A 90 3.61 2.30 2.91
CA PHE A 90 2.84 2.39 4.16
C PHE A 90 3.74 2.95 5.26
N HIS A 91 3.28 3.98 5.97
CA HIS A 91 3.98 4.42 7.18
C HIS A 91 3.64 3.48 8.35
N GLY A 92 4.58 3.36 9.29
CA GLY A 92 4.34 2.66 10.55
C GLY A 92 3.55 3.51 11.55
N HIS A 93 3.53 3.06 12.80
CA HIS A 93 3.09 3.90 13.92
C HIS A 93 4.05 5.08 14.10
N GLY A 94 3.52 6.25 14.48
CA GLY A 94 4.33 7.45 14.74
C GLY A 94 3.84 8.67 13.96
N PRO A 95 4.73 9.50 13.40
CA PRO A 95 4.43 10.85 12.89
C PRO A 95 3.58 10.89 11.60
N GLY A 96 3.00 9.77 11.18
CA GLY A 96 2.20 9.66 9.96
C GLY A 96 3.06 9.72 8.70
N VAL A 97 2.50 10.31 7.65
CA VAL A 97 3.10 10.34 6.31
C VAL A 97 4.24 11.36 6.16
N GLY A 98 4.39 12.32 7.08
CA GLY A 98 5.35 13.43 6.99
C GLY A 98 6.78 13.02 6.60
N PRO A 99 7.40 12.04 7.29
CA PRO A 99 8.74 11.58 6.94
C PRO A 99 8.86 10.93 5.55
N ILE A 100 7.78 10.37 5.01
CA ILE A 100 7.76 9.83 3.64
C ILE A 100 7.74 10.97 2.63
N LEU A 101 7.02 12.06 2.94
CA LEU A 101 6.97 13.27 2.11
C LEU A 101 8.22 14.15 2.27
N GLY A 102 9.03 13.91 3.31
CA GLY A 102 10.16 14.77 3.64
C GLY A 102 9.78 16.03 4.44
N HIS A 103 8.56 16.07 4.98
CA HIS A 103 8.12 17.13 5.90
C HIS A 103 8.62 16.79 7.32
N TYR A 104 9.46 17.65 7.90
CA TYR A 104 9.99 17.53 9.26
C TYR A 104 9.66 18.78 10.09
#